data_AF-A0A484LMU8-F1
#
_entry.id   AF-A0A484LMU8-F1
#
_cell.length_a   1.000
_cell.length_b   1.000
_cell.length_c   1.000
_cell.angle_alpha   90.00
_cell.angle_beta   90.00
_cell.angle_gamma   90.00
#
_symmetry.space_group_name_H-M   'P 1'
#
loop_
_entity.id
_entity.type
_entity.pdbx_description
1 polymer ?
#
loop_
_entity_poly.entity_id
_entity_poly.type
_entity_poly.pdbx_seq_one_letter_code
_entity_poly.pdbx_strand_id
1 'polypeptide(L)'
;EARVGIYFINRPEWLIVDHACSAYSYISVPLYDTLGPDAVKFIANHAGIEAIFCVPDTMNTLLSFLSEIPSVRVIVVVGGRDEHLPSLPSATGIKLLSYSKLLTQ
;
A
#
# COMPACT_ATOMS: atom_id res chain seq x y z
N GLU A 1 -0.86 -9.59 14.69
CA GLU A 1 0.05 -9.58 13.52
C GLU A 1 -0.47 -8.54 12.55
N ALA A 2 0.39 -7.64 12.07
CA ALA A 2 -0.01 -6.61 11.10
C ALA A 2 -0.17 -7.22 9.71
N ARG A 3 -1.03 -6.63 8.87
CA ARG A 3 -1.26 -7.07 7.49
C ARG A 3 -0.77 -6.01 6.50
N VAL A 4 0.03 -6.46 5.55
CA VAL A 4 0.68 -5.60 4.55
C VAL A 4 0.15 -5.93 3.16
N GLY A 5 -0.56 -4.99 2.56
CA GLY A 5 -1.00 -5.06 1.19
C GLY A 5 0.17 -4.88 0.22
N ILE A 6 0.32 -5.80 -0.73
CA ILE A 6 1.34 -5.73 -1.78
C ILE A 6 0.63 -5.56 -3.13
N TYR A 7 0.63 -4.34 -3.65
CA TYR A 7 -0.11 -3.94 -4.86
C TYR A 7 0.86 -3.55 -5.98
N PHE A 8 1.59 -4.55 -6.45
CA PHE A 8 2.57 -4.41 -7.52
C PHE A 8 2.29 -5.36 -8.68
N ILE A 9 2.78 -4.98 -9.86
CA ILE A 9 3.16 -5.93 -10.90
C ILE A 9 4.49 -6.62 -10.51
N ASN A 10 4.89 -7.67 -11.24
CA ASN A 10 6.16 -8.37 -11.01
C ASN A 10 7.35 -7.39 -10.96
N ARG A 11 7.97 -7.25 -9.78
CA ARG A 11 9.12 -6.38 -9.53
C ARG A 11 9.89 -6.80 -8.29
N PRO A 12 11.18 -6.42 -8.14
CA PRO A 12 12.01 -6.80 -7.00
C PRO A 12 11.40 -6.44 -5.64
N GLU A 13 10.78 -5.27 -5.53
CA GLU A 13 10.21 -4.75 -4.28
C GLU A 13 9.03 -5.59 -3.79
N TRP A 14 8.34 -6.32 -4.67
CA TRP A 14 7.33 -7.30 -4.26
C TRP A 14 7.96 -8.36 -3.36
N LEU A 15 9.06 -8.96 -3.82
CA LEU A 15 9.76 -10.00 -3.09
C LEU A 15 10.43 -9.46 -1.83
N ILE A 16 10.96 -8.23 -1.87
CA ILE A 16 11.56 -7.59 -0.70
C ILE A 16 10.50 -7.36 0.40
N VAL A 17 9.32 -6.85 0.04
CA VAL A 17 8.24 -6.61 1.01
C VAL A 17 7.70 -7.92 1.57
N ASP A 18 7.57 -8.96 0.75
CA ASP A 18 7.14 -10.29 1.20
C ASP A 18 8.15 -10.93 2.18
N HIS A 19 9.45 -10.83 1.89
CA HIS A 19 10.50 -11.25 2.83
C HIS A 19 10.49 -10.45 4.12
N ALA A 20 10.26 -9.13 4.05
CA ALA A 20 10.12 -8.31 5.25
C ALA A 20 8.91 -8.76 6.08
N CYS A 21 7.78 -9.07 5.44
CA CYS A 21 6.62 -9.61 6.15
C CYS A 21 6.96 -10.91 6.89
N SER A 22 7.63 -11.84 6.20
CA SER A 22 8.09 -13.09 6.79
C SER A 22 9.08 -12.88 7.95
N ALA A 23 10.01 -11.94 7.83
CA ALA A 23 11.02 -11.67 8.84
C ALA A 23 10.46 -11.03 10.12
N TYR A 24 9.38 -10.26 10.01
CA TYR A 24 8.79 -9.50 11.12
C TYR A 24 7.41 -10.03 11.57
N SER A 25 7.06 -11.25 11.15
CA SER A 25 5.76 -11.88 11.47
C SER A 25 4.55 -11.03 11.06
N TYR A 26 4.64 -10.40 9.89
CA TYR A 26 3.51 -9.77 9.23
C TYR A 26 2.92 -10.69 8.16
N ILE A 27 1.64 -10.48 7.87
CA ILE A 27 0.92 -11.23 6.84
C ILE A 27 0.96 -10.41 5.55
N SER A 28 1.61 -10.94 4.52
CA SER A 28 1.57 -10.36 3.17
C SER A 28 0.21 -10.66 2.53
N VAL A 29 -0.44 -9.63 1.99
CA VAL A 29 -1.74 -9.71 1.34
C VAL A 29 -1.62 -9.16 -0.08
N PRO A 30 -1.66 -10.01 -1.12
CA PRO A 30 -1.51 -9.54 -2.49
C PRO A 30 -2.77 -8.83 -2.99
N LEU A 31 -2.60 -7.73 -3.74
CA LEU A 31 -3.68 -6.94 -4.35
C LEU A 31 -3.45 -6.80 -5.86
N TYR A 32 -4.49 -6.98 -6.66
CA TYR A 32 -4.41 -6.95 -8.13
C TYR A 32 -5.65 -6.31 -8.76
N ASP A 33 -5.47 -5.62 -9.89
CA ASP A 33 -6.53 -4.97 -10.66
C ASP A 33 -7.38 -5.92 -11.52
N THR A 34 -7.05 -7.21 -11.56
CA THR A 34 -7.67 -8.17 -12.50
C THR A 34 -9.19 -8.25 -12.37
N LEU A 35 -9.71 -8.02 -11.16
CA LEU A 35 -11.15 -8.00 -10.84
C LEU A 35 -11.67 -6.59 -10.54
N GLY A 36 -10.89 -5.56 -10.87
CA GLY A 36 -11.22 -4.16 -10.65
C GLY A 36 -11.09 -3.68 -9.20
N PRO A 37 -11.38 -2.38 -8.96
CA PRO A 37 -11.16 -1.73 -7.67
C PRO A 37 -12.05 -2.28 -6.54
N ASP A 38 -13.24 -2.79 -6.85
CA ASP A 38 -14.14 -3.36 -5.83
C ASP A 38 -13.56 -4.63 -5.19
N ALA A 39 -12.83 -5.45 -5.96
CA ALA A 39 -12.14 -6.61 -5.41
C ALA A 39 -11.00 -6.19 -4.48
N VAL A 40 -10.23 -5.17 -4.86
CA VAL A 40 -9.15 -4.62 -4.02
C VAL A 40 -9.72 -4.07 -2.71
N LYS A 41 -10.82 -3.30 -2.77
CA LYS A 41 -11.54 -2.81 -1.58
C LYS A 41 -12.00 -3.95 -0.68
N PHE A 42 -12.61 -4.97 -1.26
CA PHE A 42 -13.08 -6.13 -0.52
C PHE A 42 -11.94 -6.84 0.21
N ILE A 43 -10.84 -7.13 -0.50
CA ILE A 43 -9.66 -7.81 0.08
C ILE A 43 -9.05 -6.95 1.19
N ALA A 44 -8.88 -5.64 0.96
CA ALA A 44 -8.30 -4.73 1.94
C ALA A 44 -9.10 -4.68 3.25
N ASN A 45 -10.43 -4.59 3.15
CA ASN A 45 -11.31 -4.61 4.32
C ASN A 45 -11.37 -5.98 4.99
N HIS A 46 -11.51 -7.05 4.20
CA HIS A 46 -11.62 -8.42 4.72
C HIS A 46 -10.36 -8.86 5.47
N ALA A 47 -9.18 -8.54 4.93
CA ALA A 47 -7.90 -8.86 5.56
C ALA A 47 -7.50 -7.87 6.68
N GLY A 48 -8.18 -6.72 6.78
CA GLY A 48 -7.86 -5.66 7.73
C GLY A 48 -6.45 -5.10 7.49
N ILE A 49 -6.15 -4.74 6.24
CA ILE A 49 -4.82 -4.24 5.84
C ILE A 49 -4.51 -2.91 6.53
N GLU A 50 -3.30 -2.79 7.09
CA GLU A 50 -2.86 -1.59 7.82
C GLU A 50 -1.83 -0.76 7.05
N ALA A 51 -1.00 -1.42 6.23
CA ALA A 51 -0.02 -0.78 5.37
C ALA A 51 -0.14 -1.31 3.94
N ILE A 52 -0.02 -0.44 2.93
CA ILE A 52 -0.03 -0.85 1.52
C ILE A 52 1.25 -0.35 0.84
N PHE A 53 1.92 -1.26 0.14
CA PHE A 53 2.98 -0.94 -0.80
C PHE A 53 2.43 -0.99 -2.22
N CYS A 54 2.61 0.09 -2.98
CA CYS A 54 2.05 0.23 -4.32
C CYS A 54 2.98 0.98 -5.29
N VAL A 55 2.62 1.04 -6.57
CA VAL A 55 3.29 1.90 -7.56
C VAL A 55 2.46 3.15 -7.82
N PRO A 56 3.01 4.23 -8.43
CA PRO A 56 2.24 5.44 -8.75
C PRO A 56 0.93 5.17 -9.49
N ASP A 57 0.92 4.19 -10.41
CA ASP A 57 -0.28 3.81 -11.17
C ASP A 57 -1.39 3.25 -10.27
N THR A 58 -1.06 2.29 -9.39
CA THR A 58 -2.04 1.66 -8.47
C THR A 58 -2.38 2.56 -7.28
N MET A 59 -1.53 3.52 -6.94
CA MET A 59 -1.81 4.56 -5.94
C MET A 59 -3.05 5.37 -6.32
N ASN A 60 -3.19 5.80 -7.58
CA ASN A 60 -4.34 6.61 -7.98
C ASN A 60 -5.67 5.87 -7.77
N THR A 61 -5.69 4.57 -8.08
CA THR A 61 -6.81 3.67 -7.81
C THR A 61 -7.09 3.58 -6.30
N LEU A 62 -6.07 3.36 -5.47
CA LEU A 62 -6.23 3.33 -4.01
C LEU A 62 -6.80 4.65 -3.44
N LEU A 63 -6.34 5.79 -3.95
CA LEU A 63 -6.78 7.10 -3.49
C LEU A 63 -8.26 7.37 -3.77
N SER A 64 -8.81 6.82 -4.87
CA SER A 64 -10.22 7.04 -5.22
C SER A 64 -11.19 6.39 -4.24
N PHE A 65 -10.74 5.41 -3.45
CA PHE A 65 -11.57 4.71 -2.46
C PHE A 65 -10.94 4.62 -1.07
N LEU A 66 -9.94 5.45 -0.78
CA LEU A 66 -9.19 5.38 0.47
C LEU A 66 -10.09 5.51 1.72
N SER A 67 -11.17 6.30 1.62
CA SER A 67 -12.17 6.46 2.68
C SER A 67 -12.99 5.20 2.96
N GLU A 68 -13.04 4.25 2.03
CA GLU A 68 -13.77 2.98 2.15
C GLU A 68 -12.93 1.87 2.78
N ILE A 69 -11.63 2.09 3.02
CA ILE A 69 -10.69 1.13 3.61
C ILE A 69 -10.03 1.68 4.89
N PRO A 70 -10.81 1.91 5.96
CA PRO A 70 -10.41 2.71 7.11
C PRO A 70 -9.29 2.10 7.97
N SER A 71 -8.96 0.81 7.78
CA SER A 71 -7.86 0.16 8.49
C SER A 71 -6.48 0.62 7.98
N VAL A 72 -6.40 1.14 6.75
CA VAL A 72 -5.13 1.56 6.14
C VAL A 72 -4.63 2.84 6.79
N ARG A 73 -3.40 2.79 7.30
CA ARG A 73 -2.74 3.89 8.02
C ARG A 73 -1.47 4.36 7.33
N VAL A 74 -0.85 3.50 6.51
CA VAL A 74 0.40 3.79 5.82
C VAL A 74 0.31 3.35 4.36
N ILE A 75 0.71 4.22 3.45
CA ILE A 75 0.88 3.90 2.04
C ILE A 75 2.32 4.22 1.63
N VAL A 76 3.02 3.25 1.08
CA VAL A 76 4.38 3.36 0.58
C VAL A 76 4.38 3.20 -0.94
N VAL A 77 4.85 4.23 -1.64
CA VAL A 77 4.84 4.29 -3.10
C VAL A 77 6.23 4.02 -3.66
N VAL A 78 6.37 2.92 -4.38
CA VAL A 78 7.63 2.49 -5.00
C VAL A 78 7.76 3.09 -6.39
N GLY A 79 8.84 3.86 -6.62
CA GLY A 79 9.07 4.61 -7.86
C GLY A 79 8.44 6.01 -7.87
N GLY A 80 7.73 6.40 -6.80
CA GLY A 80 7.31 7.78 -6.57
C GLY A 80 8.47 8.63 -6.03
N ARG A 81 8.60 9.87 -6.51
CA ARG A 81 9.40 10.91 -5.84
C ARG A 81 8.51 11.63 -4.84
N ASP A 82 9.04 12.03 -3.69
CA ASP A 82 8.27 12.74 -2.66
C ASP A 82 7.56 13.99 -3.20
N GLU A 83 8.18 14.68 -4.17
CA GLU A 83 7.62 15.88 -4.85
C GLU A 83 6.34 15.61 -5.65
N HIS A 84 6.11 14.36 -6.07
CA HIS A 84 4.97 13.95 -6.88
C HIS A 84 3.91 13.18 -6.08
N LEU A 85 4.12 12.99 -4.78
CA LEU A 85 3.10 12.40 -3.92
C LEU A 85 1.99 13.42 -3.66
N PRO A 86 0.71 13.06 -3.88
CA PRO A 86 -0.38 13.96 -3.60
C PRO A 86 -0.42 14.28 -2.10
N SER A 87 -0.68 15.55 -1.78
CA SER A 87 -0.95 15.94 -0.40
C SER A 87 -2.28 15.33 0.03
N LEU A 88 -2.25 14.38 0.96
CA LEU A 88 -3.46 13.88 1.60
C LEU A 88 -4.04 14.93 2.55
N PRO A 89 -5.37 15.03 2.69
CA PRO A 89 -5.98 15.90 3.69
C PRO A 89 -5.52 15.49 5.09
N SER A 90 -5.02 16.44 5.89
CA SER A 90 -4.50 16.20 7.25
C SER A 90 -5.48 15.46 8.17
N ALA A 91 -6.78 15.49 7.86
CA ALA A 91 -7.84 14.82 8.58
C ALA A 91 -7.86 13.28 8.45
N THR A 92 -7.16 12.71 7.46
CA THR A 92 -7.19 11.25 7.23
C THR A 92 -6.31 10.44 8.17
N GLY A 93 -5.29 11.04 8.80
CA GLY A 93 -4.35 10.31 9.67
C GLY A 93 -3.47 9.29 8.95
N ILE A 94 -3.50 9.27 7.61
CA ILE A 94 -2.77 8.33 6.76
C ILE A 94 -1.40 8.90 6.41
N LYS A 95 -0.36 8.09 6.57
CA LYS A 95 1.02 8.44 6.23
C LYS A 95 1.34 7.96 4.82
N LEU A 96 1.51 8.91 3.89
CA LEU A 96 1.98 8.62 2.52
C LEU A 96 3.50 8.84 2.42
N LEU A 97 4.22 7.86 1.91
CA LEU A 97 5.69 7.85 1.84
C LEU A 97 6.18 7.37 0.48
N SER A 98 7.28 7.94 -0.02
CA SER A 98 8.04 7.28 -1.08
C SER A 98 8.87 6.13 -0.50
N TYR A 99 9.08 5.09 -1.30
CA TYR A 99 9.94 3.97 -0.93
C TYR A 99 11.39 4.41 -0.69
N SER A 100 11.91 5.38 -1.46
CA SER A 100 13.24 5.93 -1.27
C SER A 100 13.43 6.55 0.12
N LYS A 101 12.43 7.30 0.60
CA LYS A 101 12.45 7.87 1.94
C LYS A 101 12.38 6.82 3.03
N LEU A 102 11.63 5.74 2.81
CA LEU A 102 11.55 4.61 3.73
C LEU A 102 12.92 3.92 3.92
N LEU A 103 13.71 3.78 2.85
CA LEU A 103 15.04 3.18 2.90
C LEU A 103 16.08 4.00 3.66
N THR A 104 15.83 5.30 3.85
CA THR A 104 16.74 6.22 4.55
C THR A 104 16.38 6.48 6.01
N GLN A 105 15.36 5.80 6.54
CA GLN A 105 14.99 5.86 7.96
C GLN A 105 15.84 4.91 8.80
#